data_AF-A0A0V1H7M9-F1
#
_entry.id   AF-A0A0V1H7M9-F1
#
_cell.length_a   1.000
_cell.length_b   1.000
_cell.length_c   1.000
_cell.angle_alpha   90.00
_cell.angle_beta   90.00
_cell.angle_gamma   90.00
#
_symmetry.space_group_name_H-M   'P 1'
#
loop_
_entity.id
_entity.type
_entity.pdbx_description
1 polymer ?
#
loop_
_entity_poly.entity_id
_entity_poly.type
_entity_poly.pdbx_seq_one_letter_code
_entity_poly.pdbx_strand_id
1 'polypeptide(L)'
;MSPTVDQLQLAMSCHFADYEYEVELFSYSPNAFVDSVYNLVHQHLENSITEVINESLTECEKNKRTQPQIDRIVTKAVVGVELRMKRLFQVLEKEVFNKVFRIPSHVALPEHAVHNGRYRYITQSEYEMLQTKRRKYERRICTLIDYIMELDCEIRLIEELFETSAKLDEIEMDTKKNATCLPNIL
;
A
#
# COMPACT_ATOMS: atom_id res chain seq x y z
N MET A 1 4.82 -11.43 -37.41
CA MET A 1 5.35 -10.61 -36.30
C MET A 1 4.25 -10.47 -35.28
N SER A 2 4.54 -10.83 -34.02
CA SER A 2 3.52 -11.05 -32.98
C SER A 2 3.03 -9.72 -32.40
N PRO A 3 1.70 -9.47 -32.32
CA PRO A 3 1.12 -8.23 -31.80
C PRO A 3 1.33 -8.02 -30.29
N THR A 4 1.96 -8.98 -29.60
CA THR A 4 2.27 -8.93 -28.17
C THR A 4 3.52 -8.12 -27.84
N VAL A 5 4.44 -7.96 -28.78
CA VAL A 5 5.69 -7.20 -28.54
C VAL A 5 5.42 -5.69 -28.53
N ASP A 6 4.52 -5.23 -29.40
CA ASP A 6 4.20 -3.81 -29.55
C ASP A 6 3.36 -3.26 -28.38
N GLN A 7 2.55 -4.10 -27.71
CA GLN A 7 1.73 -3.68 -26.56
C GLN A 7 2.52 -3.59 -25.24
N LEU A 8 3.57 -4.41 -25.07
CA LEU A 8 4.51 -4.26 -23.96
C LEU A 8 5.34 -2.98 -24.10
N GLN A 9 5.74 -2.63 -25.32
CA GLN A 9 6.40 -1.34 -25.58
C GLN A 9 5.49 -0.14 -25.32
N LEU A 10 4.18 -0.26 -25.56
CA LEU A 10 3.23 0.84 -25.34
C LEU A 10 2.93 1.08 -23.85
N ALA A 11 2.80 0.03 -23.03
CA ALA A 11 2.63 0.18 -21.57
C ALA A 11 3.89 0.69 -20.87
N MET A 12 5.06 0.50 -21.47
CA MET A 12 6.36 1.00 -21.00
C MET A 12 6.70 2.42 -21.49
N SER A 13 5.81 3.04 -22.28
CA SER A 13 5.96 4.43 -22.73
C SER A 13 5.34 5.46 -21.80
N CYS A 14 4.87 5.04 -20.61
CA CYS A 14 4.66 5.96 -19.52
C CYS A 14 6.02 6.56 -19.14
N HIS A 15 6.21 7.84 -19.47
CA HIS A 15 7.17 8.70 -18.79
C HIS A 15 6.83 8.74 -17.30
N PHE A 16 7.18 7.67 -16.58
CA PHE A 16 7.30 7.73 -15.13
C PHE A 16 8.37 8.77 -14.84
N ALA A 17 8.07 9.69 -13.92
CA ALA A 17 9.09 10.59 -13.41
C ALA A 17 10.24 9.74 -12.87
N ASP A 18 11.47 10.20 -13.10
CA ASP A 18 12.70 9.46 -12.83
C ASP A 18 12.61 8.72 -11.47
N TYR A 19 12.57 7.39 -11.51
CA TYR A 19 12.64 6.46 -10.36
C TYR A 19 11.38 6.19 -9.52
N GLU A 20 10.16 6.45 -9.99
CA GLU A 20 8.94 6.11 -9.22
C GLU A 20 8.85 4.62 -8.79
N TYR A 21 9.27 3.70 -9.66
CA TYR A 21 9.24 2.26 -9.36
C TYR A 21 10.26 1.85 -8.29
N GLU A 22 11.43 2.47 -8.32
CA GLU A 22 12.46 2.31 -7.31
C GLU A 22 12.05 2.91 -5.97
N VAL A 23 11.35 4.06 -5.97
CA VAL A 23 10.82 4.68 -4.76
C VAL A 23 9.84 3.75 -4.05
N GLU A 24 9.00 3.02 -4.79
CA GLU A 24 8.08 2.05 -4.22
C GLU A 24 8.82 0.94 -3.47
N LEU A 25 9.90 0.39 -4.04
CA LEU A 25 10.71 -0.64 -3.40
C LEU A 25 11.47 -0.12 -2.18
N PHE A 26 12.13 1.04 -2.31
CA PHE A 26 13.05 1.53 -1.29
C PHE A 26 12.37 2.40 -0.23
N SER A 27 11.15 2.87 -0.48
CA SER A 27 10.44 3.86 0.35
C SER A 27 11.18 5.20 0.52
N TYR A 28 12.22 5.45 -0.29
CA TYR A 28 12.93 6.72 -0.38
C TYR A 28 13.36 6.96 -1.83
N SER A 29 13.58 8.23 -2.18
CA SER A 29 14.12 8.59 -3.49
C SER A 29 15.62 8.28 -3.54
N PRO A 30 16.08 7.51 -4.55
CA PRO A 30 17.50 7.31 -4.80
C PRO A 30 18.27 8.65 -4.93
N ASN A 31 17.65 9.70 -5.46
CA ASN A 31 18.24 11.06 -5.51
C ASN A 31 18.51 11.60 -4.12
N ALA A 32 17.51 11.53 -3.23
CA ALA A 32 17.62 12.02 -1.86
C ALA A 32 18.71 11.27 -1.07
N PHE A 33 18.92 9.97 -1.35
CA PHE A 33 20.00 9.20 -0.77
C PHE A 33 21.38 9.74 -1.21
N VAL A 34 21.59 9.90 -2.52
CA VAL A 34 22.89 10.38 -3.04
C VAL A 34 23.20 11.80 -2.57
N ASP A 35 22.20 12.69 -2.56
CA ASP A 35 22.33 14.04 -2.02
C ASP A 35 22.73 14.04 -0.54
N SER A 36 22.13 13.16 0.26
CA SER A 36 22.46 13.02 1.68
C SER A 36 23.91 12.56 1.88
N VAL A 37 24.38 11.61 1.06
CA VAL A 37 25.77 11.15 1.09
C VAL A 37 26.73 12.26 0.66
N TYR A 38 26.40 13.00 -0.40
CA TYR A 38 27.20 14.15 -0.85
C TYR A 38 27.35 15.18 0.25
N ASN A 39 26.24 15.59 0.87
CA ASN A 39 26.22 16.60 1.92
C ASN A 39 27.03 16.14 3.15
N LEU A 40 26.92 14.87 3.54
CA LEU A 40 27.70 14.31 4.64
C LEU A 40 29.21 14.37 4.36
N VAL A 41 29.63 13.92 3.17
CA VAL A 41 31.05 13.95 2.79
C VAL A 41 31.56 15.39 2.66
N HIS A 42 30.72 16.31 2.18
CA HIS A 42 31.09 17.71 2.01
C HIS A 42 31.30 18.37 3.38
N GLN A 43 30.39 18.13 4.32
CA GLN A 43 30.52 18.60 5.70
C GLN A 43 31.78 18.05 6.38
N HIS A 44 32.09 16.77 6.19
CA HIS A 44 33.34 16.20 6.72
C HIS A 44 34.58 16.85 6.11
N LEU A 45 34.57 17.11 4.80
CA LEU A 45 35.68 17.76 4.12
C LEU A 45 35.87 19.20 4.63
N GLU A 46 34.79 19.98 4.78
CA GLU A 46 34.85 21.33 5.34
C GLU A 46 35.42 21.34 6.77
N ASN A 47 35.00 20.40 7.62
CA ASN A 47 35.52 20.26 8.97
C ASN A 47 37.02 19.95 8.97
N SER A 48 37.48 18.97 8.17
CA SER A 48 38.90 18.62 8.09
C SER A 48 39.76 19.76 7.53
N ILE A 49 39.25 20.51 6.53
CA ILE A 49 39.94 21.69 6.02
C ILE A 49 40.05 22.75 7.13
N THR A 50 38.97 22.98 7.87
CA THR A 50 38.94 23.96 8.96
C THR A 50 39.91 23.60 10.09
N GLU A 51 40.00 22.32 10.45
CA GLU A 51 40.99 21.80 11.41
C GLU A 51 42.42 22.07 10.95
N VAL A 52 42.77 21.72 9.72
CA VAL A 52 44.10 21.95 9.16
C VAL A 52 44.45 23.44 9.12
N ILE A 53 43.49 24.30 8.74
CA ILE A 53 43.68 25.76 8.73
C ILE A 53 43.92 26.27 10.14
N ASN A 54 43.13 25.84 11.12
CA ASN A 54 43.27 26.28 12.50
C ASN A 54 44.61 25.84 13.10
N GLU A 55 45.04 24.59 12.87
CA GLU A 55 46.36 24.11 13.30
C GLU A 55 47.50 24.91 12.65
N SER A 56 47.45 25.13 11.34
CA SER A 56 48.50 25.86 10.63
C SER A 56 48.52 27.37 10.92
N LEU A 57 47.38 27.98 11.27
CA LEU A 57 47.31 29.35 11.77
C LEU A 57 47.98 29.50 13.14
N THR A 58 47.83 28.53 14.05
CA THR A 58 48.53 28.58 15.36
C THR A 58 50.06 28.54 15.22
N GLU A 59 50.60 27.92 14.17
CA GLU A 59 52.04 27.99 13.83
C GLU A 59 52.43 29.33 13.16
N CYS A 60 51.56 29.88 12.32
CA CYS A 60 51.83 31.09 11.53
C CYS A 60 51.60 32.43 12.23
N GLU A 61 50.91 32.48 13.38
CA GLU A 61 50.75 33.71 14.17
C GLU A 61 52.10 34.35 14.58
N LYS A 62 53.21 33.61 14.52
CA LYS A 62 54.58 34.12 14.70
C LYS A 62 55.03 35.08 13.58
N ASN A 63 54.40 35.07 12.40
CA ASN A 63 54.75 35.90 11.23
C ASN A 63 53.51 36.55 10.57
N LYS A 64 53.03 37.66 11.14
CA LYS A 64 51.84 38.43 10.69
C LYS A 64 51.85 38.93 9.23
N ARG A 65 52.98 38.86 8.51
CA ARG A 65 53.09 39.34 7.12
C ARG A 65 52.67 38.31 6.06
N THR A 66 52.54 37.04 6.41
CA THR A 66 52.28 35.92 5.46
C THR A 66 50.82 35.46 5.39
N GLN A 67 49.99 35.89 6.34
CA GLN A 67 48.59 35.47 6.48
C GLN A 67 47.73 35.61 5.20
N PRO A 68 47.72 36.74 4.47
CA PRO A 68 46.91 36.87 3.26
C PRO A 68 47.40 36.01 2.08
N GLN A 69 48.67 35.57 2.08
CA GLN A 69 49.18 34.64 1.08
C GLN A 69 48.76 33.20 1.40
N ILE A 70 48.74 32.85 2.69
CA ILE A 70 48.28 31.55 3.19
C ILE A 70 46.79 31.38 2.89
N ASP A 71 45.96 32.38 3.21
CA ASP A 71 44.53 32.35 2.91
C ASP A 71 44.27 32.11 1.42
N ARG A 72 45.01 32.77 0.53
CA ARG A 72 44.91 32.54 -0.93
C ARG A 72 45.28 31.13 -1.35
N ILE A 73 46.33 30.55 -0.77
CA ILE A 73 46.78 29.19 -1.08
C ILE A 73 45.74 28.18 -0.60
N VAL A 74 45.23 28.37 0.61
CA VAL A 74 44.17 27.57 1.21
C VAL A 74 42.91 27.64 0.35
N THR A 75 42.39 28.83 0.03
CA THR A 75 41.19 28.96 -0.81
C THR A 75 41.38 28.26 -2.16
N LYS A 76 42.55 28.38 -2.78
CA LYS A 76 42.84 27.70 -4.05
C LYS A 76 42.88 26.18 -3.91
N ALA A 77 43.41 25.66 -2.80
CA ALA A 77 43.42 24.24 -2.48
C ALA A 77 41.99 23.72 -2.25
N VAL A 78 41.18 24.42 -1.45
CA VAL A 78 39.78 24.08 -1.15
C VAL A 78 38.95 24.00 -2.44
N VAL A 79 38.98 25.05 -3.26
CA VAL A 79 38.26 25.07 -4.55
C VAL A 79 38.73 23.93 -5.46
N GLY A 80 40.02 23.60 -5.45
CA GLY A 80 40.58 22.48 -6.21
C GLY A 80 40.15 21.10 -5.72
N VAL A 81 39.85 20.95 -4.43
CA VAL A 81 39.31 19.71 -3.86
C VAL A 81 37.80 19.61 -4.13
N GLU A 82 37.04 20.69 -3.92
CA GLU A 82 35.60 20.73 -4.20
C GLU A 82 35.27 20.40 -5.67
N LEU A 83 36.02 20.98 -6.61
CA LEU A 83 35.84 20.70 -8.04
C LEU A 83 36.11 19.23 -8.37
N ARG A 84 37.09 18.60 -7.70
CA ARG A 84 37.39 17.17 -7.88
C ARG A 84 36.32 16.30 -7.23
N MET A 85 35.91 16.63 -6.02
CA MET A 85 34.86 15.93 -5.30
C MET A 85 33.55 15.94 -6.09
N LYS A 86 33.13 17.10 -6.60
CA LYS A 86 31.93 17.23 -7.44
C LYS A 86 31.98 16.30 -8.66
N ARG A 87 33.12 16.23 -9.36
CA ARG A 87 33.28 15.32 -10.52
C ARG A 87 33.21 13.85 -10.12
N LEU A 88 33.84 13.48 -9.01
CA LEU A 88 33.80 12.10 -8.51
C LEU A 88 32.39 11.70 -8.09
N PHE A 89 31.66 12.61 -7.44
CA PHE A 89 30.28 12.36 -7.04
C PHE A 89 29.33 12.25 -8.23
N GLN A 90 29.52 13.02 -9.30
CA GLN A 90 28.74 12.84 -10.54
C GLN A 90 28.92 11.44 -11.15
N VAL A 91 30.14 10.88 -11.08
CA VAL A 91 30.40 9.51 -11.55
C VAL A 91 29.77 8.49 -10.61
N LEU A 92 29.94 8.68 -9.29
CA LEU A 92 29.35 7.81 -8.27
C LEU A 92 27.82 7.77 -8.39
N GLU A 93 27.19 8.94 -8.48
CA GLU A 93 25.76 9.14 -8.66
C GLU A 93 25.26 8.30 -9.85
N LYS A 94 25.89 8.46 -11.02
CA LYS A 94 25.54 7.70 -12.22
C LYS A 94 25.67 6.18 -12.03
N GLU A 95 26.73 5.71 -11.39
CA GLU A 95 26.97 4.29 -11.16
C GLU A 95 25.97 3.70 -10.16
N VAL A 96 25.71 4.42 -9.07
CA VAL A 96 24.79 4.02 -8.01
C VAL A 96 23.35 3.98 -8.53
N PHE A 97 22.92 4.97 -9.30
CA PHE A 97 21.61 4.90 -9.96
C PHE A 97 21.51 3.69 -10.89
N ASN A 98 22.48 3.48 -11.78
CA ASN A 98 22.35 2.46 -12.81
C ASN A 98 22.53 1.02 -12.31
N LYS A 99 23.32 0.80 -11.25
CA LYS A 99 23.71 -0.55 -10.80
C LYS A 99 23.14 -0.95 -9.46
N VAL A 100 22.87 -0.01 -8.57
CA VAL A 100 22.44 -0.30 -7.19
C VAL A 100 20.94 -0.06 -7.07
N PHE A 101 20.48 1.12 -7.47
CA PHE A 101 19.07 1.49 -7.29
C PHE A 101 18.18 1.11 -8.46
N ARG A 102 18.69 1.02 -9.70
CA ARG A 102 17.85 0.70 -10.85
C ARG A 102 17.24 -0.69 -10.74
N ILE A 103 15.92 -0.76 -10.77
CA ILE A 103 15.22 -2.02 -10.98
C ILE A 103 15.19 -2.27 -12.50
N PRO A 104 15.71 -3.40 -13.00
CA PRO A 104 15.67 -3.68 -14.42
C PRO A 104 14.22 -3.74 -14.93
N SER A 105 13.97 -3.22 -16.13
CA SER A 105 12.61 -3.11 -16.70
C SER A 105 11.87 -4.44 -16.89
N HIS A 106 12.59 -5.56 -16.90
CA HIS A 106 12.02 -6.90 -17.00
C HIS A 106 11.76 -7.55 -15.62
N VAL A 107 12.19 -6.90 -14.54
CA VAL A 107 11.96 -7.36 -13.17
C VAL A 107 10.77 -6.60 -12.63
N ALA A 108 9.79 -7.35 -12.16
CA ALA A 108 8.63 -6.78 -11.50
C ALA A 108 8.68 -7.08 -10.01
N LEU A 109 8.29 -6.07 -9.23
CA LEU A 109 8.21 -6.12 -7.79
C LEU A 109 7.19 -7.17 -7.31
N PRO A 110 7.39 -7.75 -6.11
CA PRO A 110 6.46 -8.71 -5.54
C PRO A 110 5.03 -8.20 -5.42
N GLU A 111 4.83 -6.90 -5.16
CA GLU A 111 3.49 -6.27 -5.09
C GLU A 111 2.77 -6.34 -6.45
N HIS A 112 3.53 -6.31 -7.53
CA HIS A 112 3.05 -6.39 -8.90
C HIS A 112 2.98 -7.84 -9.41
N ALA A 113 3.28 -8.85 -8.57
CA ALA A 113 3.27 -10.26 -8.98
C ALA A 113 1.90 -10.73 -9.48
N VAL A 114 0.81 -10.11 -9.04
CA VAL A 114 -0.55 -10.39 -9.54
C VAL A 114 -0.67 -10.13 -11.05
N HIS A 115 0.13 -9.20 -11.58
CA HIS A 115 0.17 -8.84 -13.00
C HIS A 115 1.09 -9.76 -13.82
N ASN A 116 1.94 -10.58 -13.17
CA ASN A 116 2.99 -11.37 -13.81
C ASN A 116 2.60 -12.81 -14.21
N GLY A 117 1.33 -13.08 -14.47
CA GLY A 117 0.99 -14.21 -15.36
C GLY A 117 0.31 -15.44 -14.75
N ARG A 118 -0.50 -15.30 -13.68
CA ARG A 118 -1.54 -16.31 -13.38
C ARG A 118 -2.97 -15.83 -13.56
N TYR A 119 -3.17 -14.51 -13.55
CA TYR A 119 -4.47 -13.91 -13.76
C TYR A 119 -4.44 -13.19 -15.10
N ARG A 120 -5.29 -13.64 -16.04
CA ARG A 120 -5.56 -12.88 -17.27
C ARG A 120 -6.06 -11.50 -16.85
N TYR A 121 -5.56 -10.45 -17.50
CA TYR A 121 -6.15 -9.11 -17.37
C TYR A 121 -7.65 -9.23 -17.62
N ILE A 122 -8.44 -8.99 -16.57
CA ILE A 122 -9.91 -8.99 -16.67
C ILE A 122 -10.25 -7.77 -17.51
N THR A 123 -10.89 -8.00 -18.64
CA THR A 123 -11.38 -6.89 -19.48
C THR A 123 -12.43 -6.11 -18.71
N GLN A 124 -12.56 -4.81 -19.00
CA GLN A 124 -13.57 -3.95 -18.37
C GLN A 124 -14.99 -4.55 -18.46
N SER A 125 -15.31 -5.18 -19.59
CA SER A 125 -16.59 -5.87 -19.79
C SER A 125 -16.76 -7.12 -18.92
N GLU A 126 -15.70 -7.92 -18.74
CA GLU A 126 -15.71 -9.08 -17.83
C GLU A 126 -15.88 -8.61 -16.37
N TYR A 127 -15.25 -7.51 -15.97
CA TYR A 127 -15.41 -6.91 -14.65
C TYR A 127 -16.85 -6.44 -14.40
N GLU A 128 -17.45 -5.73 -15.37
CA GLU A 128 -18.84 -5.28 -15.31
C GLU A 128 -19.84 -6.44 -15.29
N MET A 129 -19.56 -7.51 -16.05
CA MET A 129 -20.34 -8.75 -16.00
C MET A 129 -20.27 -9.38 -14.61
N LEU A 130 -19.08 -9.46 -14.01
CA LEU A 130 -18.91 -10.00 -12.66
C LEU A 130 -19.63 -9.16 -11.60
N GLN A 131 -19.59 -7.83 -11.71
CA GLN A 131 -20.35 -6.96 -10.82
C GLN A 131 -21.86 -7.17 -10.95
N THR A 132 -22.36 -7.29 -12.18
CA THR A 132 -23.77 -7.58 -12.45
C THR A 132 -24.19 -8.92 -11.84
N LYS A 133 -23.36 -9.96 -12.02
CA LYS A 133 -23.60 -11.28 -11.42
C LYS A 133 -23.62 -11.20 -9.89
N ARG A 134 -22.66 -10.49 -9.28
CA ARG A 134 -22.60 -10.28 -7.83
C ARG A 134 -23.91 -9.66 -7.31
N ARG A 135 -24.36 -8.55 -7.92
CA ARG A 135 -25.63 -7.90 -7.57
C ARG A 135 -26.83 -8.81 -7.74
N LYS A 136 -26.84 -9.67 -8.77
CA LYS A 136 -27.92 -10.65 -8.97
C LYS A 136 -27.96 -11.68 -7.84
N TYR A 137 -26.81 -12.18 -7.40
CA TYR A 137 -26.74 -13.12 -6.29
C TYR A 137 -27.11 -12.46 -4.96
N GLU A 138 -26.65 -11.24 -4.69
CA GLU A 138 -27.03 -10.45 -3.51
C GLU A 138 -28.56 -10.31 -3.41
N ARG A 139 -29.23 -9.90 -4.50
CA ARG A 139 -30.71 -9.80 -4.52
C ARG A 139 -31.38 -11.14 -4.25
N ARG A 140 -30.88 -12.22 -4.85
CA ARG A 140 -31.45 -13.56 -4.65
C ARG A 140 -31.30 -14.03 -3.21
N ILE A 141 -30.18 -13.70 -2.56
CA ILE A 141 -29.98 -13.98 -1.14
C ILE A 141 -31.02 -13.22 -0.30
N CYS A 142 -31.24 -11.93 -0.56
CA CYS A 142 -32.27 -11.15 0.15
C CYS A 142 -33.66 -11.78 0.00
N THR A 143 -34.08 -12.10 -1.22
CA THR A 143 -35.40 -12.72 -1.46
C THR A 143 -35.56 -14.06 -0.75
N LEU A 144 -34.49 -14.87 -0.68
CA LEU A 144 -34.54 -16.14 0.05
C LEU A 144 -34.64 -15.92 1.56
N ILE A 145 -33.99 -14.88 2.10
CA ILE A 145 -34.13 -14.52 3.52
C ILE A 145 -35.56 -14.07 3.81
N ASP A 146 -36.15 -13.22 2.97
CA ASP A 146 -37.53 -12.77 3.13
C ASP A 146 -38.51 -13.96 3.14
N TYR A 147 -38.31 -14.91 2.22
CA TYR A 147 -39.12 -16.14 2.17
C TYR A 147 -38.97 -17.03 3.40
N ILE A 148 -37.75 -17.16 3.94
CA ILE A 148 -37.52 -17.90 5.19
C ILE A 148 -38.27 -17.21 6.34
N MET A 149 -38.25 -15.88 6.41
CA MET A 149 -38.98 -15.15 7.44
C MET A 149 -40.50 -15.35 7.35
N GLU A 150 -41.07 -15.40 6.14
CA GLU A 150 -42.48 -15.71 5.93
C GLU A 150 -42.83 -17.11 6.43
N LEU A 151 -42.03 -18.12 6.07
CA LEU A 151 -42.22 -19.49 6.53
C LEU A 151 -42.11 -19.61 8.07
N ASP A 152 -41.16 -18.92 8.69
CA ASP A 152 -41.03 -18.90 10.16
C ASP A 152 -42.24 -18.23 10.84
N CYS A 153 -42.90 -17.28 10.18
CA CYS A 153 -44.15 -16.70 10.67
C CYS A 153 -45.31 -17.70 10.53
N GLU A 154 -45.41 -18.40 9.40
CA GLU A 154 -46.45 -19.43 9.18
C GLU A 154 -46.32 -20.58 10.18
N ILE A 155 -45.09 -21.06 10.43
CA ILE A 155 -44.82 -22.11 11.43
C ILE A 155 -45.31 -21.68 12.81
N ARG A 156 -45.00 -20.45 13.23
CA ARG A 156 -45.46 -19.91 14.53
C ARG A 156 -46.98 -19.85 14.63
N LEU A 157 -47.68 -19.40 13.58
CA LEU A 157 -49.14 -19.38 13.56
C LEU A 157 -49.73 -20.79 13.66
N ILE A 158 -49.12 -21.77 13.00
CA ILE A 158 -49.53 -23.17 13.09
C ILE A 158 -49.35 -23.69 14.52
N GLU A 159 -48.23 -23.39 15.16
CA GLU A 159 -47.97 -23.76 16.57
C GLU A 159 -49.00 -23.15 17.53
N GLU A 160 -49.36 -21.87 17.36
CA GLU A 160 -50.41 -21.20 18.14
C GLU A 160 -51.80 -21.84 17.94
N LEU A 161 -52.12 -22.23 16.70
CA LEU A 161 -53.36 -22.94 16.39
C LEU A 161 -53.42 -24.32 17.07
N PHE A 162 -52.30 -25.04 17.09
CA PHE A 162 -52.23 -26.31 17.83
C PHE A 162 -52.44 -26.12 19.33
N GLU A 163 -51.82 -25.09 19.93
CA GLU A 163 -51.99 -24.81 21.37
C GLU A 163 -53.44 -24.43 21.72
N THR A 164 -54.08 -23.60 20.90
CA THR A 164 -55.49 -23.22 21.09
C THR A 164 -56.45 -24.40 20.90
N SER A 165 -56.19 -25.27 19.91
CA SER A 165 -56.97 -26.51 19.72
C SER A 165 -56.88 -27.42 20.95
N ALA A 166 -55.67 -27.62 21.50
CA ALA A 166 -55.48 -28.45 22.69
C ALA A 166 -56.24 -27.91 23.90
N LYS A 167 -56.24 -26.59 24.11
CA LYS A 167 -57.03 -25.94 25.18
C LYS A 167 -58.53 -26.11 24.98
N LEU A 168 -59.03 -26.06 23.74
CA LEU A 168 -60.43 -26.29 23.44
C LEU A 168 -60.85 -27.73 23.73
N ASP A 169 -60.01 -28.70 23.37
CA ASP A 169 -60.24 -30.11 23.67
C ASP A 169 -60.32 -30.35 25.20
N GLU A 170 -59.44 -29.71 25.98
CA GLU A 170 -59.50 -29.76 27.45
C GLU A 170 -60.82 -29.20 28.01
N ILE A 171 -61.26 -28.03 27.52
CA ILE A 171 -62.53 -27.42 27.93
C ILE A 171 -63.72 -28.31 27.54
N GLU A 172 -63.69 -28.94 26.37
CA GLU A 172 -64.73 -29.88 25.95
C GLU A 172 -64.80 -31.10 26.89
N MET A 173 -63.66 -31.63 27.30
CA MET A 173 -63.60 -32.74 28.26
C MET A 173 -64.14 -32.35 29.64
N ASP A 174 -63.79 -31.16 30.14
CA ASP A 174 -64.28 -30.65 31.42
C ASP A 174 -65.79 -30.35 31.41
N THR A 175 -66.31 -29.78 30.32
CA THR A 175 -67.75 -29.52 30.17
C THR A 175 -68.57 -30.81 30.09
N LYS A 176 -68.09 -31.84 29.37
CA LYS A 176 -68.71 -33.18 29.37
C LYS A 176 -68.76 -33.79 30.77
N LYS A 177 -67.65 -33.71 31.51
CA LYS A 177 -67.55 -34.23 32.88
C LYS A 177 -68.51 -33.50 33.85
N ASN A 178 -68.61 -32.18 33.74
CA ASN A 178 -69.51 -31.38 34.58
C ASN A 178 -70.99 -31.61 34.25
N ALA A 179 -71.35 -31.82 32.97
CA ALA A 179 -72.70 -32.15 32.56
C ALA A 179 -73.18 -33.51 33.11
N THR A 180 -72.28 -34.50 33.23
CA THR A 180 -72.58 -35.81 33.84
C THR A 180 -72.67 -35.79 35.37
N CYS A 181 -72.24 -34.72 36.04
CA CYS A 181 -72.20 -34.60 37.50
C CYS A 181 -73.32 -33.74 38.10
N LEU A 182 -74.27 -33.24 37.28
CA LEU A 182 -75.43 -32.51 37.79
C LEU A 182 -76.32 -33.45 38.62
N PRO A 183 -76.61 -33.16 39.90
CA PRO A 183 -77.55 -33.97 40.66
C PRO A 183 -78.95 -33.79 40.07
N ASN A 184 -79.67 -34.90 39.86
CA ASN A 184 -81.11 -34.88 39.66
C ASN A 184 -81.77 -34.29 40.90
N ILE A 185 -81.97 -32.98 40.91
CA ILE A 185 -82.79 -32.28 41.91
C ILE A 185 -84.22 -32.37 41.38
N LEU A 186 -84.93 -33.41 41.86
CA LEU A 186 -86.38 -33.53 41.88
C LEU A 186 -86.95 -32.73 43.05
#